data_AF-A0A7K0N4X5-F1
#
_entry.id   AF-A0A7K0N4X5-F1
#
_cell.length_a   1.000
_cell.length_b   1.000
_cell.length_c   1.000
_cell.angle_alpha   90.00
_cell.angle_beta   90.00
_cell.angle_gamma   90.00
#
_symmetry.space_group_name_H-M   'P 1'
#
loop_
_entity.id
_entity.type
_entity.pdbx_description
1 polymer ?
#
loop_
_entity_poly.entity_id
_entity_poly.type
_entity_poly.pdbx_seq_one_letter_code
_entity_poly.pdbx_strand_id
1 'polypeptide(L)'
;MNEKELIRIWNDLRNSLIRAQLAPTLFLAVILGLGATGHLDKTTPGSLRLFAIALVLTSGIFSALSIMGTTRDAQSVIDSLKDVKDLSVLGQKLKASGKSVFAANIAYVLLPLFNFVALWIYLYR
;
A
#
# COMPACT_ATOMS: atom_id res chain seq x y z
N MET A 1 27.12 -7.91 -5.00
CA MET A 1 26.19 -8.69 -4.15
C MET A 1 25.89 -9.98 -4.86
N ASN A 2 25.69 -11.07 -4.13
CA ASN A 2 25.26 -12.33 -4.72
C ASN A 2 23.72 -12.40 -4.80
N GLU A 3 23.18 -13.36 -5.55
CA GLU A 3 21.73 -13.54 -5.72
C GLU A 3 21.00 -13.70 -4.38
N LYS A 4 21.56 -14.47 -3.45
CA LYS A 4 20.94 -14.76 -2.15
C LYS A 4 20.75 -13.49 -1.32
N GLU A 5 21.73 -12.59 -1.31
CA GLU A 5 21.64 -11.29 -0.64
C GLU A 5 20.53 -10.42 -1.25
N LEU A 6 20.47 -10.35 -2.58
CA LEU A 6 19.47 -9.57 -3.31
C LEU A 6 18.05 -10.08 -3.06
N ILE A 7 17.86 -11.40 -3.04
CA ILE A 7 16.57 -12.03 -2.69
C ILE A 7 16.19 -11.73 -1.24
N ARG A 8 17.16 -11.72 -0.31
CA ARG A 8 16.87 -11.34 1.09
C ARG A 8 16.36 -9.91 1.18
N ILE A 9 17.05 -8.96 0.52
CA ILE A 9 16.64 -7.55 0.49
C ILE A 9 15.26 -7.41 -0.13
N TRP A 10 14.98 -8.10 -1.23
CA TRP A 10 13.65 -8.12 -1.83
C TRP A 10 12.56 -8.58 -0.85
N ASN A 11 12.82 -9.65 -0.11
CA ASN A 11 11.88 -10.16 0.89
C ASN A 11 11.70 -9.16 2.05
N ASP A 12 12.77 -8.50 2.48
CA ASP A 12 12.71 -7.46 3.52
C ASP A 12 11.86 -6.26 3.08
N LEU A 13 12.02 -5.82 1.82
CA LEU A 13 11.18 -4.76 1.22
C LEU A 13 9.70 -5.17 1.18
N ARG A 14 9.40 -6.39 0.73
CA ARG A 14 8.01 -6.91 0.72
C ARG A 14 7.42 -7.00 2.12
N ASN A 15 8.19 -7.48 3.08
CA ASN A 15 7.76 -7.57 4.47
C ASN A 15 7.54 -6.18 5.09
N SER A 16 8.37 -5.20 4.72
CA SER A 16 8.20 -3.80 5.13
C SER A 16 6.85 -3.25 4.65
N LEU A 17 6.52 -3.47 3.37
CA LEU A 17 5.22 -3.07 2.80
C LEU A 17 4.05 -3.72 3.52
N ILE A 18 4.10 -5.03 3.74
CA ILE A 18 3.02 -5.77 4.43
C ILE A 18 2.79 -5.18 5.83
N ARG A 19 3.87 -4.92 6.59
CA ARG A 19 3.77 -4.32 7.93
C ARG A 19 3.22 -2.89 7.87
N ALA A 20 3.66 -2.09 6.90
CA ALA A 20 3.19 -0.72 6.72
C ALA A 20 1.68 -0.64 6.45
N GLN A 21 1.08 -1.68 5.87
CA GLN A 21 -0.36 -1.74 5.59
C GLN A 21 -1.24 -2.14 6.77
N LEU A 22 -0.66 -2.64 7.87
CA LEU A 22 -1.46 -3.06 9.04
C LEU A 22 -2.23 -1.89 9.63
N ALA A 23 -1.57 -0.76 9.88
CA ALA A 23 -2.22 0.41 10.48
C ALA A 23 -3.33 0.99 9.58
N PRO A 24 -3.12 1.26 8.27
CA PRO A 24 -4.17 1.64 7.33
C PRO A 24 -5.36 0.67 7.30
N THR A 25 -5.09 -0.64 7.28
CA THR A 25 -6.14 -1.68 7.20
C THR A 25 -6.97 -1.71 8.48
N LEU A 26 -6.32 -1.66 9.65
CA LEU A 26 -7.00 -1.58 10.94
C LEU A 26 -7.87 -0.31 11.02
N PHE A 27 -7.36 0.81 10.54
CA PHE A 27 -8.11 2.06 10.51
C PHE A 27 -9.37 1.96 9.64
N LEU A 28 -9.25 1.41 8.42
CA LEU A 28 -10.40 1.16 7.54
C LEU A 28 -11.42 0.21 8.18
N ALA A 29 -10.97 -0.83 8.89
CA ALA A 29 -11.84 -1.76 9.60
C ALA A 29 -12.62 -1.06 10.73
N VAL A 30 -11.97 -0.16 11.49
CA VAL A 30 -12.63 0.65 12.53
C VAL A 30 -13.69 1.56 11.92
N ILE A 31 -13.37 2.28 10.83
CA ILE A 31 -14.33 3.15 10.15
C ILE A 31 -15.54 2.35 9.63
N LEU A 32 -15.29 1.18 9.03
CA LEU A 32 -16.36 0.29 8.57
C LEU A 32 -17.24 -0.19 9.73
N GLY A 33 -16.65 -0.59 10.86
CA GLY A 33 -17.38 -1.01 12.04
C GLY A 33 -18.22 0.11 12.67
N LEU A 34 -17.68 1.33 12.74
CA LEU A 34 -18.42 2.51 13.20
C LEU A 34 -19.60 2.82 12.26
N GLY A 35 -19.40 2.69 10.95
CA GLY A 35 -20.47 2.82 9.96
C GLY A 35 -21.55 1.76 10.13
N ALA A 36 -21.16 0.49 10.17
CA ALA A 36 -22.08 -0.65 10.27
C ALA A 36 -22.91 -0.66 11.56
N THR A 37 -22.39 -0.09 12.64
CA THR A 37 -23.08 0.02 13.94
C THR A 37 -23.83 1.34 14.13
N GLY A 38 -23.83 2.23 13.14
CA GLY A 38 -24.50 3.54 13.21
C GLY A 38 -23.80 4.59 14.07
N HIS A 39 -22.58 4.34 14.56
CA HIS A 39 -21.78 5.30 15.33
C HIS A 39 -21.04 6.32 14.45
N LEU A 40 -21.02 6.09 13.13
CA LEU A 40 -20.53 7.02 12.14
C LEU A 40 -21.50 7.01 10.95
N ASP A 41 -22.31 8.05 10.83
CA ASP A 41 -23.38 8.15 9.83
C ASP A 41 -23.67 9.62 9.45
N LYS A 42 -24.77 9.86 8.75
CA LYS A 42 -25.20 11.21 8.32
C LYS A 42 -25.64 12.13 9.45
N THR A 43 -26.06 11.56 10.59
CA THR A 43 -26.54 12.32 11.76
C THR A 43 -25.38 12.77 12.66
N THR A 44 -24.23 12.11 12.53
CA THR A 44 -22.99 12.42 13.23
C THR A 44 -22.55 13.88 13.00
N PRO A 45 -22.00 14.58 14.02
CA PRO A 45 -21.51 15.95 13.86
C PRO A 45 -20.59 16.12 12.65
N GLY A 46 -20.82 17.17 11.86
CA GLY A 46 -20.11 17.39 10.60
C GLY A 46 -18.58 17.46 10.76
N SER A 47 -18.10 18.01 11.87
CA SER A 47 -16.67 18.04 12.21
C SER A 47 -16.09 16.64 12.38
N LEU A 48 -16.81 15.73 13.03
CA LEU A 48 -16.36 14.35 13.25
C LEU A 48 -16.39 13.53 11.95
N ARG A 49 -17.38 13.75 11.08
CA ARG A 49 -17.42 13.16 9.73
C ARG A 49 -16.23 13.61 8.88
N LEU A 50 -15.93 14.91 8.85
CA LEU A 50 -14.77 15.45 8.14
C LEU A 50 -13.46 14.90 8.72
N PHE A 51 -13.37 14.75 10.04
CA PHE A 51 -12.20 14.16 10.69
C PHE A 51 -12.00 12.69 10.28
N ALA A 52 -13.06 11.88 10.27
CA ALA A 52 -13.00 10.50 9.80
C ALA A 52 -12.52 10.40 8.34
N ILE A 53 -13.04 11.27 7.47
CA ILE A 53 -12.62 11.37 6.07
C ILE A 53 -11.13 11.77 5.96
N ALA A 54 -10.70 12.78 6.72
CA ALA A 54 -9.32 13.24 6.72
C ALA A 54 -8.35 12.14 7.18
N LEU A 55 -8.74 11.33 8.16
CA LEU A 55 -7.94 10.19 8.61
C LEU A 55 -7.83 9.09 7.52
N VAL A 56 -8.92 8.77 6.81
CA VAL A 56 -8.86 7.81 5.68
C VAL A 56 -7.94 8.32 4.57
N LEU A 57 -8.04 9.61 4.22
CA LEU A 57 -7.16 10.24 3.24
C LEU A 57 -5.68 10.18 3.66
N THR A 58 -5.40 10.55 4.90
CA THR A 58 -4.03 10.58 5.45
C THR A 58 -3.40 9.18 5.45
N SER A 59 -4.17 8.16 5.86
CA SER A 59 -3.80 6.74 5.75
C SER A 59 -3.44 6.36 4.32
N GLY A 60 -4.26 6.76 3.34
CA GLY A 60 -4.01 6.55 1.92
C GLY A 60 -2.71 7.16 1.41
N ILE A 61 -2.45 8.42 1.78
CA ILE A 61 -1.24 9.14 1.40
C ILE A 61 0.01 8.44 1.95
N PHE A 62 0.00 8.01 3.22
CA PHE A 62 1.13 7.28 3.79
C PHE A 62 1.38 5.94 3.10
N SER A 63 0.33 5.22 2.69
CA SER A 63 0.47 4.00 1.88
C SER A 63 1.09 4.30 0.51
N ALA A 64 0.66 5.36 -0.16
CA ALA A 64 1.21 5.79 -1.45
C ALA A 64 2.69 6.18 -1.35
N LEU A 65 3.08 6.94 -0.32
CA LEU A 65 4.48 7.31 -0.09
C LEU A 65 5.36 6.07 0.16
N SER A 66 4.87 5.12 0.97
CA SER A 66 5.61 3.90 1.30
C SER A 66 5.85 3.00 0.09
N ILE A 67 4.85 2.84 -0.79
CA ILE A 67 5.00 2.03 -2.00
C ILE A 67 5.90 2.70 -3.04
N MET A 68 5.88 4.03 -3.15
CA MET A 68 6.76 4.75 -4.06
C MET A 68 8.24 4.57 -3.68
N GLY A 69 8.57 4.75 -2.39
CA GLY A 69 9.93 4.51 -1.90
C GLY A 69 10.36 3.06 -2.08
N THR A 70 9.50 2.12 -1.69
CA THR A 70 9.82 0.69 -1.80
C THR A 70 9.95 0.23 -3.26
N THR A 71 9.15 0.77 -4.18
CA THR A 71 9.26 0.44 -5.61
C THR A 71 10.59 0.88 -6.19
N ARG A 72 11.07 2.07 -5.82
CA ARG A 72 12.39 2.54 -6.23
C ARG A 72 13.48 1.58 -5.74
N ASP A 73 13.43 1.21 -4.46
CA ASP A 73 14.43 0.33 -3.87
C ASP A 73 14.34 -1.11 -4.45
N ALA A 74 13.13 -1.58 -4.74
CA ALA A 74 12.88 -2.85 -5.43
C ALA A 74 13.41 -2.85 -6.87
N GLN A 75 13.32 -1.73 -7.58
CA GLN A 75 13.89 -1.58 -8.92
C GLN A 75 15.43 -1.67 -8.88
N SER A 76 16.07 -1.07 -7.87
CA SER A 76 17.52 -1.20 -7.66
C SER A 76 17.95 -2.66 -7.41
N VAL A 77 17.12 -3.45 -6.72
CA VAL A 77 17.36 -4.90 -6.55
C VAL A 77 17.26 -5.63 -7.89
N ILE A 78 16.24 -5.31 -8.70
CA ILE A 78 16.06 -5.89 -10.05
C ILE A 78 17.23 -5.54 -10.95
N ASP A 79 17.72 -4.31 -10.89
CA ASP A 79 18.87 -3.87 -11.68
C ASP A 79 20.15 -4.58 -11.24
N SER A 80 20.35 -4.72 -9.92
CA SER A 80 21.49 -5.48 -9.38
C SER A 80 21.45 -6.97 -9.75
N LEU A 81 20.26 -7.56 -9.90
CA LEU A 81 20.12 -8.95 -10.36
C LEU A 81 20.55 -9.12 -11.82
N LYS A 82 20.52 -8.07 -12.65
CA LYS A 82 20.95 -8.15 -14.07
C LYS A 82 22.46 -8.42 -14.19
N ASP A 83 23.24 -8.01 -13.21
CA ASP A 83 24.70 -8.13 -13.21
C ASP A 83 25.19 -9.49 -12.66
N VAL A 84 24.27 -10.34 -12.17
CA VAL A 84 24.59 -11.69 -11.68
C VAL A 84 24.65 -12.67 -12.86
N LYS A 85 25.81 -13.30 -13.09
CA LYS A 85 26.05 -14.23 -14.22
C LYS A 85 25.16 -15.48 -14.20
N ASP A 86 25.06 -16.14 -13.05
CA ASP A 86 24.38 -17.44 -12.91
C ASP A 86 23.16 -17.33 -11.99
N LEU A 87 22.11 -16.67 -12.47
CA LEU A 87 20.86 -16.55 -11.72
C LEU A 87 20.12 -17.89 -11.67
N SER A 88 19.68 -18.27 -10.47
CA SER A 88 18.71 -19.34 -10.28
C SER A 88 17.37 -18.99 -10.97
N VAL A 89 16.49 -20.00 -11.10
CA VAL A 89 15.12 -19.81 -11.62
C VAL A 89 14.36 -18.75 -10.83
N LEU A 90 14.60 -18.66 -9.52
CA LEU A 90 13.97 -17.66 -8.65
C LEU A 90 14.47 -16.25 -8.99
N GLY A 91 15.78 -16.05 -9.12
CA GLY A 91 16.38 -14.79 -9.53
C GLY A 91 15.96 -14.35 -10.92
N GLN A 92 15.80 -15.28 -11.87
CA GLN A 92 15.29 -14.98 -13.20
C GLN A 92 13.83 -14.49 -13.17
N LYS A 93 12.95 -15.16 -12.41
CA LYS A 93 11.57 -14.70 -12.22
C LYS A 93 11.52 -13.34 -11.55
N LEU A 94 12.35 -13.13 -10.54
CA LEU A 94 12.40 -11.86 -9.83
C LEU A 94 12.88 -10.71 -10.73
N LYS A 95 13.90 -10.94 -11.55
CA LYS A 95 14.37 -10.00 -12.57
C LYS A 95 13.27 -9.59 -13.54
N ALA A 96 12.35 -10.51 -13.87
CA ALA A 96 11.20 -10.23 -14.74
C ALA A 96 10.05 -9.45 -14.06
N SER A 97 10.04 -9.34 -12.73
CA SER A 97 8.95 -8.75 -11.96
C SER A 97 8.81 -7.22 -12.07
N GLY A 98 9.75 -6.51 -12.71
CA GLY A 98 9.78 -5.03 -12.74
C GLY A 98 8.46 -4.39 -13.20
N LYS A 99 7.80 -4.97 -14.22
CA LYS A 99 6.48 -4.49 -14.67
C LYS A 99 5.38 -4.67 -13.62
N SER A 100 5.45 -5.74 -12.83
CA SER A 100 4.46 -6.02 -11.76
C SER A 100 4.60 -5.08 -10.57
N VAL A 101 5.81 -4.56 -10.31
CA VAL A 101 6.04 -3.58 -9.23
C VAL A 101 5.34 -2.25 -9.55
N PHE A 102 5.38 -1.85 -10.83
CA PHE A 102 4.66 -0.66 -11.29
C PHE A 102 3.13 -0.81 -11.18
N ALA A 103 2.58 -1.98 -11.50
CA ALA A 103 1.15 -2.24 -11.34
C ALA A 103 0.70 -2.12 -9.87
N ALA A 104 1.53 -2.57 -8.93
CA ALA A 104 1.27 -2.41 -7.50
C ALA A 104 1.18 -0.93 -7.10
N ASN A 105 2.09 -0.07 -7.58
CA ASN A 105 2.03 1.38 -7.31
C ASN A 105 0.67 1.98 -7.67
N ILE A 106 0.13 1.64 -8.83
CA ILE A 106 -1.16 2.17 -9.28
C ILE A 106 -2.28 1.76 -8.31
N ALA A 107 -2.34 0.47 -7.95
CA ALA A 107 -3.36 -0.02 -7.03
C ALA A 107 -3.30 0.68 -5.67
N TYR A 108 -2.10 0.88 -5.13
CA TYR A 108 -1.89 1.56 -3.84
C TYR A 108 -2.27 3.05 -3.84
N VAL A 109 -2.35 3.69 -5.01
CA VAL A 109 -2.83 5.07 -5.15
C VAL A 109 -4.35 5.12 -5.41
N LEU A 110 -4.89 4.20 -6.22
CA LEU A 110 -6.30 4.20 -6.58
C LEU A 110 -7.21 3.69 -5.46
N LEU A 111 -6.80 2.68 -4.70
CA LEU A 111 -7.63 2.08 -3.65
C LEU A 111 -7.96 3.05 -2.50
N PRO A 112 -7.02 3.87 -1.99
CA PRO A 112 -7.36 4.87 -0.98
C PRO A 112 -8.31 5.95 -1.51
N LEU A 113 -8.17 6.35 -2.77
CA LEU A 113 -9.09 7.30 -3.40
C LEU A 113 -10.50 6.73 -3.48
N PHE A 114 -10.62 5.45 -3.86
CA PHE A 114 -11.89 4.73 -3.81
C PHE A 114 -12.51 4.74 -2.40
N ASN A 115 -11.72 4.39 -1.37
CA ASN A 115 -12.20 4.38 0.02
C ASN A 115 -12.65 5.77 0.49
N PHE A 116 -11.92 6.82 0.12
CA PHE A 116 -12.31 8.20 0.39
C PHE A 116 -13.66 8.56 -0.25
N VAL A 117 -13.83 8.28 -1.55
CA VAL A 117 -15.07 8.60 -2.26
C VAL A 117 -16.24 7.80 -1.69
N ALA A 118 -16.04 6.52 -1.40
CA ALA A 118 -17.06 5.66 -0.79
C ALA A 118 -17.51 6.22 0.58
N LEU A 119 -16.56 6.60 1.44
CA LEU A 119 -16.87 7.18 2.75
C LEU A 119 -17.57 8.54 2.62
N TRP A 120 -17.13 9.39 1.70
CA TRP A 120 -17.78 10.67 1.44
C TRP A 120 -19.24 10.50 1.03
N ILE A 121 -19.51 9.61 0.07
CA ILE A 121 -20.86 9.31 -0.38
C ILE A 121 -21.70 8.82 0.79
N TYR A 122 -21.21 7.83 1.55
CA TYR A 122 -21.92 7.28 2.70
C TYR A 122 -22.30 8.34 3.76
N LEU A 123 -21.40 9.28 4.06
CA LEU A 123 -21.60 10.29 5.11
C LEU A 123 -22.36 11.54 4.70
N TYR A 124 -22.48 11.83 3.39
CA TYR A 124 -23.03 13.10 2.89
C TYR A 124 -24.07 12.97 1.78
N ARG A 125 -24.24 11.81 1.14
CA ARG A 125 -25.29 11.57 0.13
C ARG A 125 -26.25 10.50 0.60
#